data_AF-A0A420F482-F1
#
_entry.id   AF-A0A420F482-F1
#
_cell.length_a   1.000
_cell.length_b   1.000
_cell.length_c   1.000
_cell.angle_alpha   90.00
_cell.angle_beta   90.00
_cell.angle_gamma   90.00
#
_symmetry.space_group_name_H-M   'P 1'
#
loop_
_entity.id
_entity.type
_entity.pdbx_description
1 polymer ?
#
loop_
_entity_poly.entity_id
_entity_poly.type
_entity_poly.pdbx_seq_one_letter_code
_entity_poly.pdbx_strand_id
1 'polypeptide(L)'
;MRNLIRRLAGRRQEPRFTSVPAPLRPWHIRERHFNVRRRGLDPVEIRAFLHQVADELTVAQTALAAVQEENVRIKNALRAWQSAQSANRRYR
;
A
#
# COMPACT_ATOMS: atom_id res chain seq x y z
N MET A 1 -5.62 45.90 -33.73
CA MET A 1 -4.95 44.79 -34.45
C MET A 1 -4.01 44.09 -33.51
N ARG A 2 -4.09 42.75 -33.45
CA ARG A 2 -3.09 41.76 -33.01
C ARG A 2 -2.30 42.07 -31.73
N ASN A 3 -2.47 41.20 -30.72
CA ASN A 3 -1.34 40.47 -30.12
C ASN A 3 -1.80 39.10 -29.64
N LEU A 4 -1.48 38.12 -30.47
CA LEU A 4 -1.67 36.67 -30.35
C LEU A 4 -0.58 36.09 -29.43
N ILE A 5 -0.64 36.24 -28.11
CA ILE A 5 0.19 35.41 -27.21
C ILE A 5 -0.57 35.14 -25.91
N ARG A 6 -1.56 34.24 -25.98
CA ARG A 6 -2.06 33.53 -24.79
C ARG A 6 -2.64 32.17 -25.18
N ARG A 7 -1.83 31.35 -25.84
CA ARG A 7 -2.02 29.89 -25.86
C ARG A 7 -0.74 29.27 -25.32
N LEU A 8 -0.88 28.13 -24.65
CA LEU A 8 0.14 27.33 -23.95
C LEU A 8 0.19 27.44 -22.41
N ALA A 9 -0.85 27.95 -21.75
CA ALA A 9 -1.09 27.69 -20.31
C ALA A 9 -2.30 26.76 -20.16
N GLY A 10 -2.17 25.57 -20.73
CA GLY A 10 -3.22 24.55 -20.71
C GLY A 10 -2.63 23.16 -20.89
N ARG A 11 -1.43 22.92 -20.35
CA ARG A 11 -1.06 21.55 -20.01
C ARG A 11 -2.03 21.12 -18.93
N ARG A 12 -3.14 20.51 -19.35
CA ARG A 12 -3.91 19.61 -18.48
C ARG A 12 -2.86 18.68 -17.87
N GLN A 13 -2.58 18.88 -16.59
CA GLN A 13 -1.99 17.83 -15.79
C GLN A 13 -3.04 16.73 -15.80
N GLU A 14 -2.93 15.81 -16.76
CA GLU A 14 -3.50 14.50 -16.56
C GLU A 14 -2.79 13.95 -15.32
N PRO A 15 -3.50 13.67 -14.21
CA PRO A 15 -2.91 12.86 -13.18
C PRO A 15 -2.54 11.55 -13.86
N ARG A 16 -1.26 11.36 -14.14
CA ARG A 16 -0.68 10.03 -14.27
C ARG A 16 -0.92 9.38 -12.92
N PHE A 17 -2.08 8.76 -12.78
CA PHE A 17 -2.26 7.68 -11.84
C PHE A 17 -1.23 6.65 -12.27
N THR A 18 -0.02 6.77 -11.70
CA THR A 18 0.72 5.56 -11.35
C THR A 18 -0.20 4.88 -10.36
N SER A 19 -1.17 4.11 -10.88
CA SER A 19 -2.05 3.29 -10.08
C SER A 19 -1.13 2.27 -9.45
N VAL A 20 -0.55 2.60 -8.30
CA VAL A 20 0.05 1.59 -7.44
C VAL A 20 -1.07 0.57 -7.25
N PRO A 21 -0.91 -0.65 -7.79
CA PRO A 21 -1.97 -1.62 -7.71
C PRO A 21 -2.35 -1.77 -6.24
N ALA A 22 -3.65 -1.78 -5.96
CA ALA A 22 -4.11 -1.97 -4.59
C ALA A 22 -3.44 -3.24 -4.02
N PRO A 23 -2.97 -3.22 -2.76
CA PRO A 23 -2.29 -4.36 -2.16
C PRO A 23 -3.12 -5.63 -2.34
N LEU A 24 -2.48 -6.71 -2.80
CA LEU A 24 -3.15 -7.98 -2.96
C LEU A 24 -3.67 -8.45 -1.59
N ARG A 25 -4.93 -8.89 -1.56
CA ARG A 25 -5.58 -9.32 -0.32
C ARG A 25 -5.69 -10.85 -0.33
N PRO A 26 -5.59 -11.53 0.82
CA PRO A 26 -5.66 -12.98 0.88
C PRO A 26 -6.91 -13.58 0.21
N TRP A 27 -8.08 -12.94 0.35
CA TRP A 27 -9.31 -13.40 -0.31
C TRP A 27 -9.25 -13.30 -1.84
N HIS A 28 -8.58 -12.28 -2.40
CA HIS A 28 -8.35 -12.18 -3.85
C HIS A 28 -7.53 -13.36 -4.39
N ILE A 29 -6.65 -13.95 -3.56
CA ILE A 29 -5.86 -15.13 -3.93
C ILE A 29 -6.72 -16.39 -3.85
N ARG A 30 -7.48 -16.56 -2.75
CA ARG A 30 -8.38 -17.72 -2.55
C ARG A 30 -9.45 -17.83 -3.63
N GLU A 31 -9.97 -16.69 -4.10
CA GLU A 31 -11.02 -16.62 -5.11
C GLU A 31 -10.49 -16.61 -6.55
N ARG A 32 -9.16 -16.63 -6.75
CA ARG A 32 -8.56 -16.55 -8.08
C ARG A 32 -8.80 -17.84 -8.85
N HIS A 33 -9.49 -17.72 -9.98
CA HIS A 33 -9.71 -18.81 -10.92
C HIS A 33 -8.82 -18.66 -12.15
N PHE A 34 -8.25 -19.78 -12.60
CA PHE A 34 -7.44 -19.85 -13.81
C PHE A 34 -8.14 -20.73 -14.86
N ASN A 35 -7.98 -20.36 -16.13
CA ASN A 35 -8.54 -21.14 -17.24
C ASN A 35 -7.76 -22.45 -17.42
N VAL A 36 -8.47 -23.56 -17.48
CA VAL A 36 -7.87 -24.89 -17.73
C VAL A 36 -7.48 -25.02 -19.21
N ARG A 37 -6.29 -25.56 -19.48
CA ARG A 37 -5.76 -25.78 -20.82
C ARG A 37 -5.27 -27.22 -20.97
N ARG A 38 -5.25 -27.75 -22.21
CA ARG A 38 -4.96 -29.16 -22.55
C ARG A 38 -3.60 -29.70 -22.07
N ARG A 39 -2.67 -28.82 -21.65
CA ARG A 39 -1.37 -29.14 -21.03
C ARG A 39 -1.09 -28.25 -19.81
N GLY A 40 -2.13 -27.96 -19.02
CA GLY A 40 -2.05 -27.15 -17.81
C GLY A 40 -1.72 -27.98 -16.56
N LEU A 41 -1.36 -27.28 -15.49
CA LEU A 41 -1.23 -27.84 -14.14
C LEU A 41 -2.59 -28.31 -13.61
N ASP A 42 -2.58 -29.23 -12.65
CA ASP A 42 -3.79 -29.74 -12.01
C ASP A 42 -4.52 -28.60 -11.27
N PRO A 43 -5.79 -28.30 -11.61
CA PRO A 43 -6.57 -27.27 -10.92
C PRO A 43 -6.68 -27.46 -9.41
N VAL A 44 -6.64 -28.70 -8.91
CA VAL A 44 -6.71 -29.00 -7.48
C VAL A 44 -5.40 -28.62 -6.79
N GLU A 45 -4.27 -28.98 -7.37
CA GLU A 45 -2.94 -28.60 -6.88
C GLU A 45 -2.78 -27.07 -6.86
N ILE A 46 -3.20 -26.39 -7.93
CA ILE A 46 -3.20 -24.92 -7.99
C ILE A 46 -4.03 -24.35 -6.85
N ARG A 47 -5.25 -24.86 -6.60
CA ARG A 47 -6.11 -24.38 -5.51
C ARG A 47 -5.46 -24.56 -4.15
N ALA A 48 -4.88 -25.74 -3.88
CA ALA A 48 -4.18 -26.01 -2.63
C ALA A 48 -3.01 -25.04 -2.42
N PHE A 49 -2.21 -24.81 -3.46
CA PHE A 49 -1.11 -23.85 -3.42
C PHE A 49 -1.59 -22.41 -3.17
N LEU A 50 -2.65 -21.97 -3.85
CA LEU A 50 -3.22 -20.63 -3.64
C LEU A 50 -3.75 -20.44 -2.21
N HIS A 51 -4.33 -21.47 -1.61
CA HIS A 51 -4.74 -21.43 -0.20
C HIS A 51 -3.53 -21.23 0.72
N GLN A 52 -2.46 -22.01 0.54
CA GLN A 52 -1.23 -21.85 1.31
C GLN A 52 -0.65 -20.44 1.15
N VAL A 53 -0.54 -19.94 -0.10
CA VAL A 53 -0.03 -18.58 -0.37
C VAL A 53 -0.90 -17.52 0.29
N ALA A 54 -2.23 -17.69 0.30
CA ALA A 54 -3.13 -16.75 0.97
C ALA A 54 -2.94 -16.75 2.49
N ASP A 55 -2.66 -17.91 3.09
CA ASP A 55 -2.40 -18.03 4.52
C ASP A 55 -1.05 -17.39 4.89
N GLU A 56 0.01 -17.66 4.13
CA GLU A 56 1.31 -17.00 4.30
C GLU A 56 1.21 -15.47 4.12
N LEU A 57 0.46 -15.00 3.13
CA LEU A 57 0.21 -13.57 2.94
C LEU A 57 -0.55 -12.97 4.13
N THR A 58 -1.49 -13.71 4.72
CA THR A 58 -2.23 -13.28 5.91
C THR A 58 -1.28 -13.10 7.10
N VAL A 59 -0.35 -14.04 7.30
CA VAL A 59 0.67 -13.95 8.34
C VAL A 59 1.57 -12.73 8.12
N ALA A 60 2.08 -12.55 6.90
CA ALA A 60 2.95 -11.43 6.57
C ALA A 60 2.27 -10.06 6.76
N GLN A 61 1.01 -9.93 6.32
CA GLN A 61 0.24 -8.69 6.49
C GLN A 61 -0.07 -8.39 7.96
N THR A 62 -0.36 -9.40 8.76
CA THR A 62 -0.56 -9.26 10.21
C THR A 62 0.72 -8.79 10.90
N ALA A 63 1.85 -9.41 10.59
CA ALA A 63 3.15 -9.02 11.13
C ALA A 63 3.52 -7.57 10.74
N LEU A 64 3.27 -7.19 9.48
CA LEU A 64 3.49 -5.82 9.02
C LEU A 64 2.61 -4.81 9.77
N ALA A 65 1.34 -5.12 9.99
CA ALA A 65 0.43 -4.26 10.75
C ALA A 65 0.91 -4.07 12.19
N ALA A 66 1.35 -5.14 12.86
CA ALA A 66 1.91 -5.07 14.21
C ALA A 66 3.16 -4.18 14.27
N VAL A 67 4.08 -4.32 13.31
CA VAL A 67 5.29 -3.47 13.23
C VAL A 67 4.94 -2.01 12.95
N GLN A 68 3.93 -1.76 12.11
CA GLN A 68 3.47 -0.39 11.84
C GLN A 68 2.84 0.25 13.07
N GLU A 69 2.03 -0.50 13.82
CA GLU A 69 1.44 -0.03 15.07
C GLU A 69 2.52 0.32 16.09
N GLU A 70 3.52 -0.55 16.27
CA GLU A 70 4.62 -0.29 17.18
C GLU A 70 5.44 0.94 16.76
N ASN A 71 5.70 1.10 15.46
CA ASN A 71 6.35 2.31 14.94
C ASN A 71 5.54 3.58 15.24
N VAL A 72 4.21 3.52 15.13
CA VAL A 72 3.33 4.65 15.47
C VAL A 72 3.43 4.97 16.96
N ARG A 73 3.41 3.96 17.83
CA ARG A 73 3.56 4.15 19.29
C ARG A 73 4.89 4.80 19.65
N ILE A 74 6.00 4.29 19.11
CA ILE A 74 7.35 4.84 19.33
C ILE A 74 7.41 6.29 18.86
N LYS A 75 6.92 6.59 17.65
CA LYS A 75 6.91 7.96 17.10
C LYS A 75 6.08 8.92 17.96
N ASN A 76 4.95 8.45 18.48
CA ASN A 76 4.10 9.26 19.36
C ASN A 76 4.77 9.54 20.71
N ALA A 77 5.39 8.52 21.33
CA ALA A 77 6.15 8.68 22.56
C ALA A 77 7.32 9.67 22.39
N LEU A 78 8.06 9.54 21.28
CA LEU A 78 9.15 10.45 20.94
C LEU A 78 8.65 11.89 20.76
N ARG A 79 7.54 12.08 20.03
CA ARG A 79 6.93 13.39 19.82
C ARG A 79 6.50 14.02 21.15
N ALA A 80 5.84 13.26 22.02
CA ALA A 80 5.42 13.74 23.34
C ALA A 80 6.60 14.18 24.20
N TRP A 81 7.67 13.39 24.24
CA TRP A 81 8.90 13.74 24.95
C TRP A 81 9.58 15.00 24.37
N GLN A 82 9.67 15.11 23.04
CA GLN A 82 10.22 16.30 22.38
C GLN A 82 9.41 17.57 22.70
N SER A 83 8.08 17.46 22.73
CA SER A 83 7.19 18.56 23.11
C SER A 83 7.40 18.98 24.57
N ALA A 84 7.50 18.02 25.50
CA ALA A 84 7.75 18.30 26.91
C ALA A 84 9.11 18.97 27.15
N GLN A 85 10.17 18.49 26.48
CA GLN A 85 11.50 19.11 26.53
C GLN A 85 11.49 20.54 25.97
N SER A 86 10.82 20.74 24.84
CA SER A 86 10.72 22.07 24.21
C SER A 86 9.95 23.07 25.08
N ALA A 87 8.90 22.61 25.76
CA ALA A 87 8.17 23.43 26.73
C ALA A 87 9.08 23.79 27.91
N ASN A 88 9.75 22.82 28.54
CA ASN A 88 10.66 23.07 29.67
C ASN A 88 11.78 24.07 29.30
N ARG A 89 12.36 23.94 28.11
CA ARG A 89 13.40 24.87 27.62
C ARG A 89 12.89 26.29 27.33
N ARG A 90 11.59 26.50 27.13
CA ARG A 90 10.99 27.83 26.94
C ARG A 90 10.61 28.51 28.26
N TYR A 91 10.51 27.76 29.36
CA TYR A 91 10.19 28.29 30.70
C TYR A 91 11.43 28.51 31.58
N ARG A 92 12.64 28.25 31.06
CA ARG A 92 13.92 28.61 31.66
C ARG A 92 14.52 29.79 30.91
#